data_AF-A0AA43RW98-F1
#
_entry.id   AF-A0AA43RW98-F1
#
_cell.length_a   1.000
_cell.length_b   1.000
_cell.length_c   1.000
_cell.angle_alpha   90.00
_cell.angle_beta   90.00
_cell.angle_gamma   90.00
#
_symmetry.space_group_name_H-M   'P 1'
#
loop_
_entity.id
_entity.type
_entity.pdbx_description
1 polymer ?
#
loop_
_entity_poly.entity_id
_entity_poly.type
_entity_poly.pdbx_seq_one_letter_code
_entity_poly.pdbx_strand_id
1 'polypeptide(L)'
;MKKFFFMWVALAVLFTSCGGDPVKFNDTIIDGLTEVDNKIEALDDLIYESEYEDAQILLDSLQLHVTNCLGVVSALDFKSGETFKEKSLEILRLVDKEFISGYKKAIGAYKLADAIEDEDEMQARYDEIYKEMLPMYEEYNKLDEELIDIQKAFAKKNDMILVDQ
;
A
#
# COMPACT_ATOMS: atom_id res chain seq x y z
N MET A 1 -8.26 -22.74 -8.57
CA MET A 1 -7.56 -22.12 -7.43
C MET A 1 -7.28 -20.67 -7.79
N LYS A 2 -7.92 -19.70 -7.12
CA LYS A 2 -7.60 -18.27 -7.29
C LYS A 2 -6.11 -18.08 -6.92
N LYS A 3 -5.28 -17.63 -7.85
CA LYS A 3 -3.84 -17.47 -7.64
C LYS A 3 -3.59 -16.07 -7.12
N PHE A 4 -3.42 -15.93 -5.81
CA PHE A 4 -2.97 -14.69 -5.20
C PHE A 4 -1.82 -15.02 -4.25
N PHE A 5 -0.63 -14.52 -4.56
CA PHE A 5 0.50 -14.51 -3.65
C PHE A 5 1.31 -13.26 -3.96
N PHE A 6 0.83 -12.13 -3.43
CA PHE A 6 1.61 -10.90 -3.39
C PHE A 6 2.41 -10.93 -2.09
N MET A 7 3.71 -11.15 -2.21
CA MET A 7 4.62 -11.04 -1.08
C MET A 7 4.97 -9.57 -0.92
N TRP A 8 4.23 -8.88 -0.06
CA TRP A 8 4.52 -7.52 0.39
C TRP A 8 5.73 -7.57 1.32
N VAL A 9 6.83 -6.95 0.93
CA VAL A 9 8.02 -6.82 1.79
C VAL A 9 7.88 -5.55 2.61
N ALA A 10 6.89 -5.51 3.50
CA ALA A 10 6.73 -4.38 4.41
C ALA A 10 7.75 -4.49 5.56
N LEU A 11 8.95 -3.93 5.37
CA LEU A 11 9.93 -3.75 6.43
C LEU A 11 9.89 -2.29 6.92
N ALA A 12 9.07 -2.06 7.94
CA ALA A 12 8.98 -0.79 8.65
C ALA A 12 10.21 -0.56 9.53
N VAL A 13 11.07 0.39 9.17
CA VAL A 13 12.28 0.70 9.97
C VAL A 13 12.04 1.87 10.91
N LEU A 14 11.84 1.60 12.21
CA LEU A 14 11.64 2.66 13.21
C LEU A 14 12.94 3.39 13.52
N PHE A 15 12.85 4.69 13.80
CA PHE A 15 13.99 5.47 14.27
C PHE A 15 13.99 5.62 15.78
N THR A 16 15.09 5.26 16.43
CA THR A 16 15.29 5.49 17.87
C THR A 16 16.41 6.51 18.11
N SER A 17 16.03 7.78 18.29
CA SER A 17 16.85 8.80 18.95
C SER A 17 15.93 9.79 19.67
N CYS A 18 16.39 10.46 20.71
CA CYS A 18 15.54 11.27 21.61
C CYS A 18 14.62 12.29 20.92
N GLY A 19 13.41 11.88 20.53
CA GLY A 19 12.17 12.67 20.40
C GLY A 19 12.12 13.90 19.47
N GLY A 20 12.99 14.00 18.47
CA GLY A 20 12.98 15.13 17.52
C GLY A 20 11.87 15.05 16.46
N ASP A 21 11.64 16.15 15.74
CA ASP A 21 10.73 16.22 14.58
C ASP A 21 11.01 15.14 13.50
N PRO A 22 12.28 14.73 13.23
CA PRO A 22 12.58 13.63 12.32
C PRO A 22 12.01 12.26 12.69
N VAL A 23 11.97 11.95 13.99
CA VAL A 23 11.45 10.67 14.48
C VAL A 23 9.94 10.64 14.31
N LYS A 24 9.26 11.71 14.75
CA LYS A 24 7.79 11.84 14.59
C LYS A 24 7.35 11.81 13.13
N PHE A 25 8.12 12.45 12.24
CA PHE A 25 7.86 12.39 10.81
C PHE A 25 7.92 10.94 10.32
N ASN A 26 9.01 10.23 10.62
CA ASN A 26 9.19 8.85 10.22
C ASN A 26 8.11 7.92 10.75
N ASP A 27 7.79 8.00 12.05
CA ASP A 27 6.77 7.17 12.67
C ASP A 27 5.40 7.39 12.02
N THR A 28 5.06 8.66 11.69
CA THR A 28 3.81 8.98 10.99
C THR A 28 3.75 8.36 9.59
N ILE A 29 4.87 8.35 8.85
CA ILE A 29 4.94 7.71 7.52
C ILE A 29 4.82 6.20 7.64
N ILE A 30 5.59 5.60 8.56
CA ILE A 30 5.60 4.15 8.78
C ILE A 30 4.22 3.67 9.17
N ASP A 31 3.62 4.24 10.23
CA ASP A 31 2.30 3.84 10.71
C ASP A 31 1.26 3.95 9.57
N GLY A 32 1.35 5.02 8.78
CA GLY A 32 0.50 5.24 7.63
C GLY A 32 0.62 4.14 6.58
N LEU A 33 1.84 3.79 6.17
CA LEU A 33 2.11 2.81 5.12
C LEU A 33 1.94 1.37 5.59
N THR A 34 2.33 1.04 6.82
CA THR A 34 2.07 -0.29 7.41
C THR A 34 0.58 -0.59 7.46
N GLU A 35 -0.27 0.41 7.78
CA GLU A 35 -1.71 0.20 7.72
C GLU A 35 -2.24 0.07 6.28
N VAL A 36 -1.59 0.69 5.29
CA VAL A 36 -1.89 0.44 3.87
C VAL A 36 -1.59 -1.01 3.51
N ASP A 37 -0.38 -1.50 3.80
CA ASP A 37 0.04 -2.88 3.50
C ASP A 37 -0.91 -3.90 4.12
N ASN A 38 -1.19 -3.77 5.42
CA ASN A 38 -2.09 -4.67 6.15
C ASN A 38 -3.51 -4.69 5.56
N LYS A 39 -4.02 -3.54 5.12
CA LYS A 39 -5.35 -3.47 4.49
C LYS A 39 -5.36 -4.03 3.09
N ILE A 40 -4.27 -3.89 2.33
CA ILE A 40 -4.16 -4.47 0.99
C ILE A 40 -4.11 -6.00 1.08
N GLU A 41 -3.34 -6.57 2.00
CA GLU A 41 -3.32 -8.02 2.25
C GLU A 41 -4.72 -8.54 2.61
N ALA A 42 -5.41 -7.87 3.55
CA ALA A 42 -6.77 -8.24 3.92
C ALA A 42 -7.79 -8.06 2.77
N LEU A 43 -7.58 -7.11 1.84
CA LEU A 43 -8.43 -6.97 0.65
C LEU A 43 -8.28 -8.17 -0.29
N ASP A 44 -7.05 -8.66 -0.48
CA ASP A 44 -6.79 -9.84 -1.30
C ASP A 44 -7.47 -11.08 -0.73
N ASP A 45 -7.40 -11.27 0.59
CA ASP A 45 -8.08 -12.37 1.30
C ASP A 45 -9.60 -12.30 1.13
N LEU A 46 -10.23 -11.14 1.34
CA LEU A 46 -11.68 -10.98 1.17
C LEU A 46 -12.12 -11.26 -0.28
N ILE A 47 -11.34 -10.82 -1.28
CA ILE A 47 -11.62 -11.12 -2.70
C ILE A 47 -11.46 -12.62 -2.98
N TYR A 48 -10.45 -13.26 -2.39
CA TYR A 48 -10.24 -14.70 -2.49
C TYR A 48 -11.43 -15.47 -1.91
N GLU A 49 -11.95 -15.04 -0.77
CA GLU A 49 -13.10 -15.63 -0.08
C GLU A 49 -14.46 -15.24 -0.67
N SER A 50 -14.46 -14.41 -1.73
CA SER A 50 -15.67 -13.88 -2.37
C SER A 50 -16.52 -12.97 -1.46
N GLU A 51 -15.92 -12.40 -0.42
CA GLU A 51 -16.52 -11.45 0.53
C GLU A 51 -16.49 -10.02 -0.03
N TYR A 52 -17.12 -9.82 -1.20
CA TYR A 52 -17.01 -8.58 -1.97
C TYR A 52 -17.57 -7.33 -1.28
N GLU A 53 -18.58 -7.49 -0.42
CA GLU A 53 -19.18 -6.39 0.32
C GLU A 53 -18.24 -5.91 1.43
N ASP A 54 -17.63 -6.84 2.16
CA ASP A 54 -16.63 -6.54 3.17
C ASP A 54 -15.35 -6.00 2.55
N ALA A 55 -14.93 -6.52 1.39
CA ALA A 55 -13.84 -5.96 0.61
C ALA A 55 -14.10 -4.50 0.23
N GLN A 56 -15.33 -4.16 -0.19
CA GLN A 56 -15.69 -2.79 -0.52
C GLN A 56 -15.64 -1.85 0.70
N ILE A 57 -16.12 -2.33 1.86
CA ILE A 57 -16.05 -1.58 3.13
C ILE A 57 -14.60 -1.33 3.55
N LEU A 58 -13.76 -2.37 3.45
CA LEU A 58 -12.33 -2.25 3.78
C LEU A 58 -11.62 -1.29 2.83
N LEU A 59 -11.97 -1.31 1.54
CA LEU A 59 -11.42 -0.42 0.53
C LEU A 59 -11.81 1.05 0.76
N ASP A 60 -13.05 1.30 1.17
CA ASP A 60 -13.50 2.65 1.52
C ASP A 60 -12.80 3.14 2.81
N SER A 61 -12.56 2.23 3.78
CA SER A 61 -11.73 2.54 4.96
C SER A 61 -10.29 2.86 4.60
N LEU A 62 -9.67 2.09 3.69
CA LEU A 62 -8.33 2.35 3.16
C LEU A 62 -8.27 3.72 2.47
N GLN A 63 -9.28 4.06 1.67
CA GLN A 63 -9.35 5.36 1.01
C GLN A 63 -9.35 6.54 1.99
N LEU A 64 -10.17 6.43 3.04
CA LEU A 64 -10.22 7.45 4.08
C LEU A 64 -8.87 7.58 4.80
N HIS A 65 -8.24 6.46 5.13
CA HIS A 65 -6.93 6.42 5.78
C HIS A 65 -5.85 7.10 4.93
N VAL A 66 -5.72 6.69 3.67
CA VAL A 66 -4.71 7.25 2.74
C VAL A 66 -4.94 8.73 2.51
N THR A 67 -6.20 9.17 2.39
CA THR A 67 -6.54 10.59 2.27
C THR A 67 -6.08 11.38 3.50
N ASN A 68 -6.29 10.84 4.70
CA ASN A 68 -5.84 11.46 5.94
C ASN A 68 -4.31 11.51 6.02
N CYS A 69 -3.61 10.41 5.69
CA CYS A 69 -2.15 10.36 5.63
C CYS A 69 -1.60 11.40 4.64
N LEU A 70 -2.16 11.49 3.43
CA LEU A 70 -1.79 12.52 2.45
C LEU A 70 -1.91 13.94 3.01
N GLY A 71 -3.00 14.22 3.74
CA GLY A 71 -3.23 15.51 4.39
C GLY A 71 -2.18 15.82 5.46
N VAL A 72 -1.92 14.86 6.35
CA VAL A 72 -0.90 14.99 7.42
C VAL A 72 0.48 15.20 6.82
N VAL A 73 0.92 14.29 5.95
CA VAL A 73 2.27 14.33 5.36
C VAL A 73 2.49 15.59 4.55
N SER A 74 1.49 16.04 3.78
CA SER A 74 1.58 17.29 3.02
C SER A 74 1.79 18.51 3.92
N ALA A 75 1.13 18.53 5.08
CA ALA A 75 1.19 19.64 6.04
C ALA A 75 2.47 19.68 6.89
N LEU A 76 3.23 18.59 6.99
CA LEU A 76 4.48 18.54 7.76
C LEU A 76 5.56 19.42 7.11
N ASP A 77 6.01 20.47 7.81
CA ASP A 77 7.17 21.27 7.39
C ASP A 77 8.47 20.56 7.79
N PHE A 78 9.04 19.79 6.86
CA PHE A 78 10.17 18.91 7.14
C PHE A 78 11.35 19.12 6.17
N LYS A 79 12.06 20.23 6.36
CA LYS A 79 13.12 20.70 5.45
C LYS A 79 14.35 19.78 5.36
N SER A 80 14.66 19.00 6.41
CA SER A 80 15.84 18.11 6.39
C SER A 80 15.61 16.80 5.63
N GLY A 81 14.35 16.48 5.30
CA GLY A 81 13.94 15.24 4.64
C GLY A 81 12.96 15.43 3.48
N GLU A 82 13.11 16.50 2.70
CA GLU A 82 12.24 16.80 1.54
C GLU A 82 12.12 15.60 0.57
N THR A 83 13.22 14.95 0.21
CA THR A 83 13.20 13.75 -0.65
C THR A 83 12.40 12.60 -0.03
N PHE A 84 12.54 12.38 1.29
CA PHE A 84 11.80 11.34 1.99
C PHE A 84 10.31 11.66 2.03
N LYS A 85 9.95 12.92 2.29
CA LYS A 85 8.57 13.41 2.21
C LYS A 85 7.98 13.28 0.81
N GLU A 86 8.71 13.68 -0.22
CA GLU A 86 8.25 13.61 -1.60
C GLU A 86 7.95 12.17 -2.02
N LYS A 87 8.84 11.22 -1.71
CA LYS A 87 8.58 9.80 -1.98
C LYS A 87 7.46 9.20 -1.16
N SER A 88 7.35 9.58 0.12
CA SER A 88 6.19 9.19 0.94
C SER A 88 4.87 9.69 0.34
N LEU A 89 4.85 10.91 -0.20
CA LEU A 89 3.67 11.45 -0.89
C LEU A 89 3.41 10.76 -2.23
N GLU A 90 4.45 10.31 -2.93
CA GLU A 90 4.33 9.61 -4.20
C GLU A 90 3.64 8.25 -4.02
N ILE A 91 4.11 7.43 -3.07
CA ILE A 91 3.49 6.14 -2.78
C ILE A 91 2.04 6.30 -2.29
N LEU A 92 1.77 7.25 -1.37
CA LEU A 92 0.41 7.52 -0.90
C LEU A 92 -0.53 7.98 -2.03
N ARG A 93 -0.03 8.75 -3.01
CA ARG A 93 -0.82 9.15 -4.19
C ARG A 93 -1.06 8.01 -5.16
N LEU A 94 -0.08 7.11 -5.33
CA LEU A 94 -0.25 5.89 -6.10
C LEU A 94 -1.37 5.06 -5.47
N VAL A 95 -1.35 4.90 -4.14
CA VAL A 95 -2.38 4.14 -3.43
C VAL A 95 -3.75 4.78 -3.62
N ASP A 96 -3.88 6.08 -3.33
CA ASP A 96 -5.15 6.81 -3.40
C ASP A 96 -5.81 6.73 -4.78
N LYS A 97 -5.01 6.77 -5.85
CA LYS A 97 -5.50 6.87 -7.23
C LYS A 97 -5.56 5.53 -7.95
N GLU A 98 -4.43 4.82 -7.97
CA GLU A 98 -4.28 3.63 -8.81
C GLU A 98 -4.74 2.39 -8.04
N PHE A 99 -4.27 2.16 -6.80
CA PHE A 99 -4.71 1.00 -6.01
C PHE A 99 -6.20 0.98 -5.77
N ILE A 100 -6.74 2.06 -5.24
CA ILE A 100 -8.15 2.08 -4.86
C ILE A 100 -9.05 1.93 -6.08
N SER A 101 -8.70 2.58 -7.20
CA SER A 101 -9.42 2.43 -8.46
C SER A 101 -9.29 1.02 -9.05
N GLY A 102 -8.08 0.45 -9.01
CA GLY A 102 -7.79 -0.92 -9.44
C GLY A 102 -8.61 -1.93 -8.65
N TYR A 103 -8.57 -1.89 -7.32
CA TYR A 103 -9.35 -2.78 -6.46
C TYR A 103 -10.86 -2.60 -6.66
N LYS A 104 -11.38 -1.38 -6.82
CA LYS A 104 -12.82 -1.16 -7.12
C LYS A 104 -13.25 -1.89 -8.40
N LYS A 105 -12.42 -1.82 -9.45
CA LYS A 105 -12.67 -2.53 -10.70
C LYS A 105 -12.53 -4.04 -10.51
N ALA A 106 -11.48 -4.49 -9.83
CA ALA A 106 -11.21 -5.89 -9.57
C ALA A 106 -12.34 -6.57 -8.79
N ILE A 107 -12.82 -5.96 -7.69
CA ILE A 107 -13.96 -6.48 -6.91
C ILE A 107 -15.18 -6.69 -7.81
N GLY A 108 -15.52 -5.71 -8.66
CA GLY A 108 -16.63 -5.84 -9.60
C GLY A 108 -16.41 -6.96 -10.63
N ALA A 109 -15.19 -7.10 -11.14
CA ALA A 109 -14.85 -8.13 -12.12
C ALA A 109 -14.82 -9.54 -11.51
N TYR A 110 -14.26 -9.71 -10.31
CA TYR A 110 -14.26 -10.97 -9.57
C TYR A 110 -15.69 -11.41 -9.25
N LYS A 111 -16.54 -10.49 -8.78
CA LYS A 111 -17.96 -10.77 -8.55
C LYS A 111 -18.70 -11.24 -9.79
N LEU A 112 -18.39 -10.70 -10.97
CA LEU A 112 -18.97 -11.13 -12.24
C LEU A 112 -18.42 -12.50 -12.68
N ALA A 113 -17.12 -12.73 -12.49
CA ALA A 113 -16.48 -13.98 -12.85
C ALA A 113 -16.97 -15.15 -11.99
N ASP A 114 -17.22 -14.95 -10.69
CA ASP A 114 -17.82 -15.97 -9.79
C ASP A 114 -19.22 -16.44 -10.25
N ALA A 115 -19.92 -15.64 -11.07
CA ALA A 115 -21.23 -16.02 -11.60
C ALA A 115 -21.15 -16.88 -12.88
N ILE A 116 -19.94 -17.14 -13.40
CA ILE A 116 -19.71 -17.97 -14.59
C ILE A 116 -19.73 -19.45 -14.17
N GLU A 117 -20.61 -20.25 -14.78
CA GLU A 117 -20.73 -21.68 -14.48
C GLU A 117 -19.61 -22.53 -15.11
N ASP A 118 -19.04 -22.07 -16.22
CA ASP A 118 -17.92 -22.75 -16.90
C ASP A 118 -16.60 -22.43 -16.19
N GLU A 119 -15.97 -23.46 -15.62
CA GLU A 119 -14.77 -23.31 -14.80
C GLU A 119 -13.56 -22.77 -15.60
N ASP A 120 -13.43 -23.16 -16.87
CA ASP A 120 -12.34 -22.70 -17.74
C ASP A 120 -12.53 -21.24 -18.12
N GLU A 121 -13.76 -20.82 -18.43
CA GLU A 121 -14.10 -19.43 -18.71
C GLU A 121 -13.92 -18.56 -17.45
N MET A 122 -14.40 -19.01 -16.29
CA MET A 122 -14.20 -18.34 -15.01
C MET A 122 -12.71 -18.15 -14.72
N GLN A 123 -11.90 -19.20 -14.88
CA GLN A 123 -10.46 -19.12 -14.61
C GLN A 123 -9.76 -18.19 -15.61
N ALA A 124 -10.17 -18.17 -16.88
CA ALA A 124 -9.64 -17.22 -17.86
C ALA A 124 -9.94 -15.77 -17.45
N ARG A 125 -11.13 -15.48 -16.90
CA ARG A 125 -11.46 -14.16 -16.35
C ARG A 125 -10.60 -13.79 -15.15
N TYR A 126 -10.35 -14.72 -14.23
CA TYR A 126 -9.44 -14.45 -13.11
C TYR A 126 -8.03 -14.12 -13.57
N ASP A 127 -7.52 -14.82 -14.59
CA ASP A 127 -6.20 -14.56 -15.15
C ASP A 127 -6.14 -13.20 -15.86
N GLU A 128 -7.23 -12.75 -16.50
CA GLU A 128 -7.35 -11.41 -17.09
C GLU A 128 -7.31 -10.33 -16.02
N ILE A 129 -8.13 -10.45 -14.97
CA ILE A 129 -8.18 -9.48 -13.87
C ILE A 129 -6.82 -9.36 -13.19
N TYR A 130 -6.17 -10.49 -12.94
CA TYR A 130 -4.82 -10.53 -12.36
C TYR A 130 -3.81 -9.77 -13.23
N LYS A 131 -3.81 -9.99 -14.55
CA LYS A 131 -2.90 -9.29 -15.48
C LYS A 131 -3.12 -7.78 -15.51
N GLU A 132 -4.36 -7.33 -15.33
CA GLU A 132 -4.68 -5.90 -15.26
C GLU A 132 -4.17 -5.27 -13.96
N MET A 133 -4.20 -6.01 -12.86
CA MET A 133 -3.74 -5.53 -11.55
C MET A 133 -2.22 -5.61 -11.38
N LEU A 134 -1.54 -6.54 -12.07
CA LEU A 134 -0.10 -6.78 -11.90
C LEU A 134 0.79 -5.52 -12.02
N PRO A 135 0.65 -4.64 -13.04
CA PRO A 135 1.51 -3.47 -13.18
C PRO A 135 1.41 -2.49 -12.01
N MET A 136 0.24 -2.44 -11.38
CA MET A 136 0.00 -1.59 -10.22
C MET A 136 0.73 -2.11 -8.98
N TYR A 137 0.73 -3.43 -8.76
CA TYR A 137 1.54 -4.05 -7.70
C TYR A 137 3.04 -3.88 -7.95
N GLU A 138 3.49 -4.04 -9.19
CA GLU A 138 4.90 -3.83 -9.55
C GLU A 138 5.36 -2.39 -9.28
N GLU A 139 4.54 -1.38 -9.61
CA GLU A 139 4.89 0.01 -9.35
C GLU A 139 4.90 0.34 -7.85
N TYR A 140 3.96 -0.22 -7.07
CA TYR A 140 3.99 -0.03 -5.62
C TYR A 140 5.23 -0.65 -5.00
N ASN A 141 5.54 -1.91 -5.32
CA ASN A 141 6.70 -2.59 -4.75
C ASN A 141 7.99 -1.83 -5.06
N LYS A 142 8.11 -1.31 -6.28
CA LYS A 142 9.22 -0.46 -6.68
C LYS A 142 9.30 0.82 -5.84
N LEU A 143 8.18 1.53 -5.66
CA LEU A 143 8.15 2.75 -4.85
C LEU A 143 8.44 2.48 -3.37
N ASP A 144 7.98 1.35 -2.84
CA ASP A 144 8.24 0.91 -1.47
C ASP A 144 9.73 0.60 -1.28
N GLU A 145 10.35 -0.15 -2.18
CA GLU A 145 11.79 -0.40 -2.18
C GLU A 145 12.61 0.91 -2.25
N GLU A 146 12.23 1.83 -3.14
CA GLU A 146 12.85 3.16 -3.24
C GLU A 146 12.70 3.95 -1.92
N LEU A 147 11.53 3.86 -1.29
CA LEU A 147 11.24 4.57 -0.04
C LEU A 147 12.08 4.02 1.12
N ILE A 148 12.23 2.70 1.23
CA ILE A 148 13.08 2.04 2.22
C ILE A 148 14.53 2.54 2.09
N ASP A 149 15.06 2.61 0.88
CA ASP A 149 16.43 3.09 0.64
C ASP A 149 16.60 4.57 1.01
N ILE A 150 15.59 5.40 0.71
CA ILE A 150 15.58 6.81 1.09
C ILE A 150 15.47 6.98 2.60
N GLN A 151 14.67 6.15 3.27
CA GLN A 151 14.52 6.14 4.72
C GLN A 151 15.85 5.77 5.39
N LYS A 152 16.56 4.74 4.90
CA LYS A 152 17.90 4.36 5.38
C LYS A 152 18.91 5.49 5.19
N ALA A 153 18.91 6.12 4.02
CA ALA A 153 19.80 7.25 3.73
C ALA A 153 19.50 8.45 4.64
N PHE A 154 18.21 8.72 4.88
CA PHE A 154 17.76 9.76 5.78
C PHE A 154 18.21 9.51 7.22
N ALA A 155 18.03 8.29 7.74
CA ALA A 155 18.47 7.91 9.08
C ALA A 155 19.98 8.12 9.26
N LYS A 156 20.77 7.63 8.30
CA LYS A 156 22.23 7.78 8.29
C LYS A 156 22.66 9.25 8.31
N LYS A 157 21.98 10.10 7.53
CA LYS A 157 22.26 11.55 7.48
C LYS A 157 21.97 12.26 8.80
N ASN A 158 21.05 11.73 9.61
CA ASN A 158 20.59 12.33 10.86
C ASN A 158 21.07 11.57 12.10
N ASP A 159 22.08 10.69 11.97
CA ASP A 159 22.63 9.87 13.05
C ASP A 159 21.55 9.09 13.85
N MET A 160 20.56 8.56 13.13
CA MET A 160 19.43 7.82 13.72
C MET A 160 19.71 6.32 13.70
N ILE A 161 19.28 5.62 14.76
CA ILE A 161 19.34 4.16 14.82
C ILE A 161 18.09 3.59 14.15
N LEU A 162 18.33 2.75 13.15
CA LEU A 162 17.33 1.91 12.50
C LEU A 162 17.05 0.69 13.36
N VAL A 163 15.77 0.39 13.60
CA VAL A 163 15.33 -0.87 14.20
C VAL A 163 14.44 -1.58 13.19
N ASP A 164 14.88 -2.72 12.68
CA ASP A 164 14.06 -3.59 11.83
C ASP A 164 12.93 -4.18 12.69
N GLN A 165 11.69 -4.11 12.20
CA GLN A 165 10.53 -4.80 12.79
C GLN A 165 10.25 -6.13 12.11
#